data_AF-A0A7J7LEQ1-F1
#
_entry.id   AF-A0A7J7LEQ1-F1
#
_cell.length_a   1.000
_cell.length_b   1.000
_cell.length_c   1.000
_cell.angle_alpha   90.00
_cell.angle_beta   90.00
_cell.angle_gamma   90.00
#
_symmetry.space_group_name_H-M   'P 1'
#
loop_
_entity.id
_entity.type
_entity.pdbx_description
1 polymer ?
#
loop_
_entity_poly.entity_id
_entity_poly.type
_entity_poly.pdbx_seq_one_letter_code
_entity_poly.pdbx_strand_id
1 'polypeptide(L)'
;MELISNAPFPEVITLKDSKPYGSCLYDLNVDSWRNISRRSGKEPYKAKPGDILIISDSIPKIVSNLQRFSRTWTFASVTKVGEDEDSDISTYLKV
;
A
#
# COMPACT_ATOMS: atom_id res chain seq x y z
N MET A 1 6.40 19.36 -11.08
CA MET A 1 5.17 18.84 -10.44
C MET A 1 5.46 17.42 -10.00
N GLU A 2 5.35 17.14 -8.71
CA GLU A 2 5.59 15.78 -8.20
C GLU A 2 4.36 14.91 -8.50
N LEU A 3 4.58 13.88 -9.31
CA LEU A 3 3.57 12.90 -9.69
C LEU A 3 3.60 11.76 -8.67
N ILE A 4 2.63 11.75 -7.76
CA ILE A 4 2.45 10.63 -6.82
C ILE A 4 2.14 9.33 -7.57
N SER A 5 1.59 9.41 -8.79
CA SER A 5 1.40 8.25 -9.65
C SER A 5 2.70 7.54 -10.05
N ASN A 6 3.87 8.17 -9.86
CA ASN A 6 5.17 7.55 -10.13
C ASN A 6 5.66 6.65 -9.00
N ALA A 7 5.04 6.71 -7.82
CA ALA A 7 5.37 5.81 -6.73
C ALA A 7 4.97 4.36 -7.08
N PRO A 8 5.67 3.35 -6.54
CA PRO A 8 5.20 1.98 -6.61
C PRO A 8 3.83 1.84 -5.94
N PHE A 9 2.90 1.14 -6.58
CA PHE A 9 1.59 0.89 -6.00
C PHE A 9 1.04 -0.47 -6.44
N PRO A 10 0.32 -1.18 -5.56
CA PRO A 10 -0.48 -2.33 -5.95
C PRO A 10 -1.98 -2.02 -5.83
N GLU A 11 -2.81 -2.93 -6.33
CA GLU A 11 -4.24 -2.90 -6.06
C GLU A 11 -4.55 -3.69 -4.79
N VAL A 12 -5.44 -3.17 -3.94
CA VAL A 12 -5.87 -3.88 -2.73
C VAL A 12 -6.92 -4.92 -3.12
N ILE A 13 -6.61 -6.21 -2.90
CA ILE A 13 -7.52 -7.33 -3.21
C ILE A 13 -8.45 -7.57 -2.03
N THR A 14 -7.90 -7.67 -0.81
CA THR A 14 -8.69 -7.87 0.40
C THR A 14 -8.16 -7.06 1.57
N LEU A 15 -9.06 -6.55 2.41
CA LEU A 15 -8.74 -5.87 3.64
C LEU A 15 -9.60 -6.48 4.76
N LYS A 16 -8.96 -7.11 5.76
CA LYS A 16 -9.63 -7.82 6.86
C LYS A 16 -9.08 -7.35 8.20
N ASP A 17 -9.91 -7.31 9.23
CA ASP A 17 -9.43 -7.04 10.58
C ASP A 17 -8.44 -8.12 11.03
N SER A 18 -7.28 -7.70 11.53
CA SER A 18 -6.27 -8.61 12.08
C SER A 18 -6.64 -9.03 13.51
N LYS A 19 -6.32 -10.28 13.88
CA LYS A 19 -6.59 -10.80 15.23
C LYS A 19 -5.39 -10.58 16.16
N PRO A 20 -5.62 -10.32 17.47
CA PRO A 20 -6.92 -10.19 18.13
C PRO A 20 -7.59 -8.83 17.88
N TYR A 21 -8.92 -8.87 17.79
CA TYR A 21 -9.78 -7.70 17.58
C TYR A 21 -9.51 -6.60 18.63
N GLY A 22 -9.48 -5.33 18.20
CA GLY A 22 -9.35 -4.16 19.08
C GLY A 22 -8.05 -3.36 18.91
N SER A 23 -7.11 -3.86 18.11
CA SER A 23 -6.07 -3.02 17.53
C SER A 23 -6.56 -2.56 16.15
N CYS A 24 -6.32 -1.31 15.73
CA CYS A 24 -6.63 -0.82 14.37
C CYS A 24 -5.72 -1.48 13.32
N LEU A 25 -5.51 -2.80 13.40
CA LEU A 25 -4.65 -3.59 12.55
C LEU A 25 -5.49 -4.33 11.53
N TYR A 26 -5.07 -4.24 10.28
CA TYR A 26 -5.72 -4.89 9.16
C TYR A 26 -4.74 -5.79 8.42
N ASP A 27 -5.17 -7.00 8.10
CA ASP A 27 -4.49 -7.89 7.17
C ASP A 27 -4.91 -7.47 5.75
N LEU A 28 -3.95 -6.92 5.02
CA LEU A 28 -4.17 -6.41 3.68
C LEU A 28 -3.48 -7.33 2.67
N ASN A 29 -4.24 -7.85 1.71
CA ASN A 29 -3.71 -8.57 0.56
C ASN A 29 -3.70 -7.66 -0.67
N VAL A 30 -2.60 -7.67 -1.41
CA VAL A 30 -2.37 -6.81 -2.56
C VAL A 30 -1.99 -7.60 -3.81
N ASP A 31 -2.36 -7.05 -4.96
CA ASP A 31 -1.86 -7.53 -6.27
C ASP A 31 -0.37 -7.21 -6.43
N SER A 32 0.20 -7.66 -7.54
CA SER A 32 1.55 -7.35 -7.98
C SER A 32 1.78 -5.83 -8.02
N TRP A 33 2.90 -5.41 -7.42
CA TRP A 33 3.35 -4.02 -7.44
C TRP A 33 3.56 -3.52 -8.87
N ARG A 34 3.04 -2.33 -9.14
CA ARG A 34 3.14 -1.62 -10.42
C ARG A 34 4.06 -0.42 -10.29
N ASN A 35 4.42 0.13 -11.45
CA ASN A 35 5.34 1.26 -11.57
C ASN A 35 6.71 1.04 -10.93
N ILE A 36 7.14 -0.21 -10.89
CA ILE A 36 8.47 -0.58 -10.46
C ILE A 36 9.41 -0.42 -11.65
N SER A 37 10.27 0.60 -11.63
CA SER A 37 11.29 0.74 -12.67
C SER A 37 12.33 -0.38 -12.56
N ARG A 38 12.28 -1.38 -13.45
CA ARG A 38 13.34 -2.41 -13.57
C ARG A 38 14.59 -1.92 -14.30
N ARG A 39 14.52 -0.73 -14.90
CA ARG A 39 15.54 -0.16 -15.80
C ARG A 39 16.82 0.29 -15.09
N SER A 40 16.80 0.47 -13.78
CA SER A 40 17.90 1.07 -13.02
C SER A 40 18.81 0.06 -12.30
N GLY A 41 18.62 -1.25 -12.51
CA GLY A 41 19.35 -2.29 -11.77
C GLY A 41 19.05 -2.30 -10.26
N LYS A 42 18.13 -1.45 -9.81
CA LYS A 42 17.63 -1.41 -8.43
C LYS A 42 16.58 -2.48 -8.25
N GLU A 43 16.64 -3.15 -7.10
CA GLU A 43 15.63 -4.13 -6.74
C GLU A 43 14.24 -3.47 -6.68
N PRO A 44 13.19 -4.15 -7.17
CA PRO A 44 11.82 -3.72 -6.99
C PRO A 44 11.51 -3.27 -5.57
N TYR A 45 10.66 -2.26 -5.44
CA TYR A 45 10.13 -1.92 -4.12
C TYR A 45 9.41 -3.14 -3.53
N LYS A 46 9.73 -3.41 -2.26
CA LYS A 46 9.11 -4.42 -1.41
C LYS A 46 8.74 -3.72 -0.12
N ALA A 47 7.49 -3.89 0.32
CA ALA A 47 7.03 -3.33 1.59
C ALA A 47 7.90 -3.84 2.74
N LYS A 48 8.19 -2.98 3.70
CA LYS A 48 8.93 -3.31 4.92
C LYS A 48 8.21 -2.77 6.15
N PRO A 49 8.34 -3.42 7.30
CA PRO A 49 7.89 -2.85 8.57
C PRO A 49 8.45 -1.43 8.75
N GLY A 50 7.58 -0.47 9.05
CA GLY A 50 7.88 0.95 9.17
C GLY A 50 7.55 1.79 7.92
N ASP A 51 7.30 1.17 6.77
CA ASP A 51 6.85 1.91 5.59
C ASP A 51 5.47 2.54 5.81
N ILE A 52 5.26 3.71 5.21
CA ILE A 52 3.96 4.41 5.22
C ILE A 52 3.38 4.34 3.82
N LEU A 53 2.16 3.82 3.74
CA LEU A 53 1.38 3.71 2.52
C LEU A 53 0.22 4.70 2.55
N ILE A 54 -0.26 5.05 1.37
CA ILE A 54 -1.53 5.75 1.17
C ILE A 54 -2.49 4.77 0.54
N ILE A 55 -3.57 4.45 1.25
CA ILE A 55 -4.69 3.70 0.69
C ILE A 55 -5.69 4.72 0.18
N SER A 56 -6.15 4.57 -1.05
CA SER A 56 -7.16 5.45 -1.64
C SER A 56 -8.14 4.64 -2.48
N ASP A 57 -9.38 5.13 -2.54
CA ASP A 57 -10.42 4.63 -3.45
C ASP A 57 -10.11 4.83 -4.95
N SER A 58 -9.08 5.61 -5.27
CA SER A 58 -8.70 5.93 -6.64
C SER A 58 -7.21 6.25 -6.75
N ILE A 59 -6.60 5.95 -7.90
CA ILE A 59 -5.18 6.25 -8.12
C ILE A 59 -4.99 7.78 -8.23
N PRO A 60 -4.28 8.45 -7.31
CA PRO A 60 -4.00 9.86 -7.43
C PRO A 60 -2.90 10.10 -8.47
N LYS A 61 -3.06 11.12 -9.33
CA LYS A 61 -2.00 11.55 -10.26
C LYS A 61 -1.03 12.51 -9.57
N ILE A 62 -1.58 13.42 -8.77
CA ILE A 62 -0.87 14.47 -8.05
C ILE A 62 -1.37 14.54 -6.60
N VAL A 63 -0.57 15.09 -5.69
CA VAL A 63 -0.91 15.19 -4.26
C VAL A 63 -2.24 15.92 -4.04
N SER A 64 -2.53 16.97 -4.80
CA SER A 64 -3.79 17.71 -4.68
C SER A 64 -5.03 16.88 -5.06
N ASN A 65 -4.88 15.75 -5.75
CA ASN A 65 -6.00 14.84 -5.99
C ASN A 65 -6.48 14.16 -4.71
N LEU A 66 -5.64 14.05 -3.68
CA LEU A 66 -6.04 13.53 -2.37
C LEU A 66 -6.92 14.53 -1.61
N GLN A 67 -6.84 15.82 -1.93
CA GLN A 67 -7.62 16.88 -1.27
C GLN A 67 -8.95 17.18 -1.98
N ARG A 68 -9.25 16.49 -3.10
CA ARG A 68 -10.50 16.72 -3.83
C ARG A 68 -11.68 16.12 -3.07
N PHE A 69 -12.71 16.94 -2.89
CA PHE A 69 -14.03 16.50 -2.42
C PHE A 69 -14.51 15.33 -3.29
N SER A 70 -14.99 14.26 -2.66
CA SER A 70 -15.40 12.96 -3.23
C SER A 70 -14.35 11.84 -3.28
N ARG A 71 -13.12 12.04 -2.81
CA ARG A 71 -12.14 10.95 -2.67
C ARG A 71 -11.85 10.66 -1.21
N THR A 72 -11.83 9.38 -0.88
CA THR A 72 -11.41 8.87 0.41
C THR A 72 -10.01 8.29 0.30
N TRP A 73 -9.19 8.63 1.27
CA TRP A 73 -7.86 8.08 1.43
C TRP A 73 -7.49 8.06 2.91
N THR A 74 -6.56 7.18 3.27
CA THR A 74 -6.00 7.12 4.62
C THR A 74 -4.53 6.75 4.56
N PHE A 75 -3.80 7.14 5.60
CA PHE A 75 -2.47 6.60 5.84
C PHE A 75 -2.58 5.20 6.44
N ALA A 76 -1.57 4.40 6.14
CA ALA A 76 -1.44 3.07 6.71
C ALA A 76 0.04 2.79 6.97
N SER A 77 0.36 2.34 8.18
CA SER A 77 1.74 1.95 8.51
C SER A 77 1.90 0.44 8.44
N VAL A 78 2.89 -0.02 7.68
CA VAL A 78 3.26 -1.43 7.59
C VAL A 78 3.89 -1.87 8.91
N THR A 79 3.25 -2.79 9.63
CA THR A 79 3.77 -3.32 10.89
C THR A 79 4.46 -4.67 10.72
N LYS A 80 3.98 -5.48 9.77
CA LYS A 80 4.57 -6.77 9.40
C LYS A 80 4.27 -7.07 7.93
N VAL A 81 5.10 -7.90 7.33
CA VAL A 81 4.97 -8.39 5.96
C VAL A 81 4.99 -9.92 6.04
N GLY A 82 4.06 -10.59 5.35
CA GLY A 82 4.03 -12.05 5.24
C GLY A 82 5.33 -12.62 4.67
N GLU A 83 5.75 -13.78 5.17
CA GLU A 83 7.02 -14.42 4.79
C GLU A 83 6.91 -15.34 3.55
N ASP A 84 5.71 -15.59 3.03
CA ASP A 84 5.51 -16.53 1.93
C ASP A 84 5.90 -15.93 0.56
N GLU A 85 6.88 -16.58 -0.08
CA GLU A 85 7.49 -16.18 -1.35
C GLU A 85 6.59 -16.39 -2.58
N ASP A 86 5.41 -16.99 -2.43
CA ASP A 86 4.47 -17.28 -3.50
C ASP A 86 3.03 -16.92 -3.10
N SER A 87 2.53 -15.83 -3.68
CA SER A 87 1.18 -15.29 -3.55
C SER A 87 0.78 -14.73 -2.16
N ASP A 88 0.19 -13.54 -2.20
CA ASP A 88 -0.48 -12.86 -1.10
C ASP A 88 0.42 -12.25 -0.01
N ILE A 89 0.97 -11.08 -0.32
CA ILE A 89 1.65 -10.21 0.66
C ILE A 89 0.62 -9.75 1.69
N SER A 90 0.52 -10.46 2.82
CA SER A 90 -0.20 -9.99 3.99
C SER A 90 0.58 -8.82 4.61
N THR A 91 0.12 -7.61 4.33
CA THR A 91 0.66 -6.38 4.91
C THR A 91 -0.22 -6.03 6.10
N TYR A 92 0.35 -6.05 7.30
CA TYR A 92 -0.37 -5.65 8.50
C TYR A 92 -0.34 -4.12 8.58
N LEU A 93 -1.51 -3.49 8.60
CA LEU A 93 -1.62 -2.05 8.53
C LEU A 93 -2.30 -1.48 9.75
N LYS A 94 -1.63 -0.52 10.40
CA LYS A 94 -2.30 0.38 11.34
C LYS A 94 -2.91 1.54 10.57
N VAL A 95 -4.24 1.60 10.54
CA VAL A 95 -5.03 2.72 9.97
C VAL A 95 -5.31 3.75 11.07
#